data_AF-A0A7X2MR34-F1
#
_entry.id   AF-A0A7X2MR34-F1
#
_cell.length_a   1.000
_cell.length_b   1.000
_cell.length_c   1.000
_cell.angle_alpha   90.00
_cell.angle_beta   90.00
_cell.angle_gamma   90.00
#
_symmetry.space_group_name_H-M   'P 1'
#
loop_
_entity.id
_entity.type
_entity.pdbx_description
1 polymer ?
#
loop_
_entity_poly.entity_id
_entity_poly.type
_entity_poly.pdbx_seq_one_letter_code
_entity_poly.pdbx_strand_id
1 'polypeptide(L)' 'LGVTYEMIDDYLEGKSINPDSARIIEGWYQKTEHKRRPPITVFDDFWK' A
#
# COMPACT_ATOMS: atom_id res chain seq x y z
N LEU A 1 8.07 10.34 0.06
CA LEU A 1 7.55 8.95 0.15
C LEU A 1 8.17 8.17 1.29
N GLY A 2 9.42 8.45 1.72
CA GLY A 2 10.10 7.67 2.76
C GLY A 2 10.72 6.37 2.24
N VAL A 3 10.54 6.10 0.95
CA VAL A 3 11.08 4.98 0.16
C VAL A 3 11.47 5.50 -1.23
N THR A 4 12.44 4.86 -1.88
CA THR A 4 12.83 5.14 -3.27
C THR A 4 11.93 4.38 -4.25
N TYR A 5 11.97 4.74 -5.53
CA TYR A 5 11.23 4.00 -6.57
C TYR A 5 11.74 2.57 -6.74
N GLU A 6 13.06 2.37 -6.71
CA GLU A 6 13.67 1.04 -6.77
C GLU A 6 13.15 0.11 -5.65
N MET A 7 12.95 0.63 -4.44
CA MET A 7 12.38 -0.16 -3.34
C MET A 7 10.92 -0.56 -3.58
N ILE A 8 10.15 0.29 -4.27
CA ILE A 8 8.76 -0.02 -4.64
C ILE A 8 8.74 -1.09 -5.72
N ASP A 9 9.59 -0.95 -6.74
CA ASP A 9 9.69 -1.90 -7.84
C ASP A 9 10.16 -3.27 -7.31
N ASP A 10 11.21 -3.30 -6.49
CA ASP A 10 11.70 -4.53 -5.86
C ASP A 10 10.62 -5.21 -5.00
N TYR A 11 9.82 -4.43 -4.26
CA TYR A 11 8.69 -4.97 -3.49
C TYR A 11 7.61 -5.59 -4.39
N LEU A 12 7.25 -4.91 -5.49
CA LEU A 12 6.23 -5.39 -6.44
C LEU A 12 6.72 -6.60 -7.26
N GLU A 13 8.03 -6.74 -7.46
CA GLU A 13 8.65 -7.91 -8.09
C GLU A 13 8.84 -9.10 -7.12
N GLY A 14 8.51 -8.93 -5.83
CA GLY A 14 8.61 -9.98 -4.82
C GLY A 14 10.03 -10.22 -4.31
N LYS A 15 10.95 -9.26 -4.50
CA LYS A 15 12.30 -9.32 -3.93
C LYS A 15 12.27 -9.02 -2.43
N SER A 16 13.29 -9.50 -1.73
CA SER A 16 13.48 -9.18 -0.31
C SER A 16 13.95 -7.74 -0.15
N ILE A 17 13.12 -6.89 0.48
CA ILE A 17 13.47 -5.51 0.82
C ILE A 17 13.56 -5.30 2.34
N ASN A 18 14.06 -4.14 2.77
CA ASN A 18 14.10 -3.79 4.19
C ASN A 18 12.67 -3.79 4.78
N PRO A 19 12.44 -4.45 5.94
CA PRO A 19 11.14 -4.46 6.62
C PRO A 19 10.54 -3.08 6.88
N ASP A 20 11.38 -2.07 7.14
CA ASP A 20 10.92 -0.69 7.36
C ASP A 20 10.38 -0.07 6.07
N SER A 21 11.03 -0.33 4.93
CA SER A 21 10.55 0.10 3.62
C SER A 21 9.23 -0.58 3.24
N ALA A 22 9.13 -1.90 3.49
CA ALA A 22 7.89 -2.65 3.27
C ALA A 22 6.73 -2.06 4.08
N ARG A 23 6.95 -1.79 5.37
CA ARG A 23 5.94 -1.16 6.25
C ARG A 23 5.47 0.19 5.75
N ILE A 24 6.38 1.02 5.21
CA ILE A 24 6.02 2.31 4.62
C ILE A 24 5.14 2.11 3.38
N ILE A 25 5.50 1.17 2.49
CA ILE A 25 4.74 0.87 1.27
C ILE A 25 3.34 0.35 1.60
N GLU A 26 3.24 -0.63 2.49
CA GLU A 26 1.98 -1.20 2.96
C GLU A 26 1.09 -0.17 3.68
N GLY A 27 1.71 0.71 4.49
CA GLY A 27 1.01 1.81 5.14
C GLY A 27 0.41 2.81 4.15
N TRP A 28 1.14 3.13 3.09
CA TRP A 28 0.60 3.95 1.99
C TRP A 28 -0.53 3.24 1.26
N TYR A 29 -0.40 1.93 1.01
CA TYR A 29 -1.42 1.13 0.37
C TYR A 29 -2.73 1.19 1.18
N GLN A 30 -2.71 0.80 2.46
CA GLN A 30 -3.91 0.83 3.31
C GLN A 30 -4.52 2.24 3.39
N LYS A 31 -3.71 3.28 3.65
CA LYS A 31 -4.19 4.66 3.79
C LYS A 31 -4.90 5.19 2.54
N THR A 32 -4.53 4.69 1.37
CA THR A 32 -5.06 5.16 0.08
C THR A 32 -6.07 4.21 -0.55
N GLU A 33 -6.56 3.21 0.19
CA GLU A 33 -7.49 2.21 -0.34
C GLU A 33 -8.76 2.83 -0.93
N HIS A 34 -9.30 3.87 -0.30
CA HIS A 34 -10.47 4.62 -0.80
C HIS A 34 -10.24 5.28 -2.17
N LYS A 35 -8.99 5.50 -2.61
CA LYS A 35 -8.69 6.05 -3.95
C LYS A 35 -8.74 5.00 -5.05
N ARG A 36 -8.74 3.71 -4.69
CA ARG A 36 -8.76 2.56 -5.61
C ARG A 36 -10.13 1.87 -5.64
N ARG A 37 -11.12 2.43 -4.95
CA ARG A 37 -12.49 1.92 -4.87
C ARG A 37 -13.50 3.01 -5.23
N PRO A 38 -14.71 2.64 -5.67
CA PRO A 38 -15.83 3.58 -5.76
C PRO A 38 -16.16 4.23 -4.39
N PRO A 39 -17.01 5.27 -4.37
CA PRO A 39 -17.51 5.83 -3.13
C PRO A 39 -18.11 4.77 -2.21
N ILE A 40 -17.78 4.85 -0.92
CA ILE A 40 -18.18 3.87 0.11
C ILE A 40 -19.70 3.79 0.22
N THR A 41 -20.21 2.57 0.30
CA THR A 41 -21.59 2.22 0.58
C THR A 41 -21.70 1.49 1.92
N VAL A 42 -22.94 1.30 2.40
CA VAL A 42 -23.19 0.54 3.64
C VAL A 42 -22.88 -0.95 3.53
N PHE A 43 -22.66 -1.46 2.31
CA PHE A 43 -22.32 -2.86 2.04
C PHE A 43 -20.80 -3.09 1.97
N ASP A 44 -20.00 -2.02 2.06
CA ASP A 44 -18.55 -2.13 2.00
C ASP A 44 -17.96 -2.45 3.37
N ASP A 45 -17.11 -3.47 3.41
CA ASP A 45 -16.44 -3.94 4.62
C ASP A 45 -14.94 -3.61 4.66
N PHE A 46 -14.37 -3.05 3.59
CA PHE A 46 -12.93 -2.90 3.45
C PHE A 46 -12.28 -1.85 4.38
N TRP A 47 -13.07 -0.89 4.86
CA TRP A 47 -12.60 0.22 5.70
C TRP A 47 -12.78 -0.06 7.20
N LYS A 48 -13.39 -1.19 7.55
CA LYS A 48 -13.70 -1.57 8.93
C LYS A 48 -12.47 -1.91 9.75
#